data_AF-A0A109IN25-F1
#
_entry.id   AF-A0A109IN25-F1
#
_cell.length_a   1.000
_cell.length_b   1.000
_cell.length_c   1.000
_cell.angle_alpha   90.00
_cell.angle_beta   90.00
_cell.angle_gamma   90.00
#
_symmetry.space_group_name_H-M   'P 1'
#
loop_
_entity.id
_entity.type
_entity.pdbx_description
1 polymer ?
#
loop_
_entity_poly.entity_id
_entity_poly.type
_entity_poly.pdbx_seq_one_letter_code
_entity_poly.pdbx_strand_id
1 'polypeptide(L)'
;MVGLFDGFEGYRVVSEAESRQALTTALVAVDANVLLNLYRYNARTTADLLTIFEKLGDRLVVPYQAMREFHRNRLRAIGNPEQATGEARAALEKSRATAARALETWSKHLAIDDAELQRLHLDIDGVFQRLRDAIDRATPDRVHPSTPADADPVLSRLSELLSGRVLPRPEDKVWDALIAEGNQRVDELIPPGYLDAEKGDQYPEGAAGDFLVYRQACHEAKARDMDLIIVTNDEKEDWWWRRGPDMIGPRQEMTKEFFDSTGHRLFLMRASDLLNRSQALDVEVNPESARDADVNRADINEPGKWTAEAVDMLLQKLRGEGRSDLADVITAAASAGGTISREDIYTLCGYREDRMLRGITRPTTRITGDLQAARILPPSVTPMMKPVYIDAGALSAIRIPSEVVDILDPNSTPPSPGLDTEAAGKYQPLADYLAALDSESTSMAFGEIEDILGDTLAPSARKHLPYWYSPQNSLGKAVASAGFKARGVRIETETVEFVRRS
;
A
#
# COMPACT_ATOMS: atom_id res chain seq x y z
N MET A 1 40.28 -25.42 17.78
CA MET A 1 40.26 -24.11 17.10
C MET A 1 38.89 -23.96 16.48
N VAL A 2 38.26 -22.81 16.64
CA VAL A 2 36.99 -22.48 15.99
C VAL A 2 37.27 -21.80 14.64
N GLY A 3 36.41 -22.04 13.65
CA GLY A 3 36.42 -21.39 12.34
C GLY A 3 35.91 -19.95 12.39
N LEU A 4 36.11 -19.20 11.29
CA LEU A 4 35.70 -17.80 11.17
C LEU A 4 34.20 -17.57 11.40
N PHE A 5 33.38 -18.57 11.08
CA PHE A 5 31.92 -18.48 11.13
C PHE A 5 31.28 -19.25 12.29
N ASP A 6 32.06 -19.93 13.13
CA ASP A 6 31.53 -20.67 14.27
C ASP A 6 30.94 -19.67 15.29
N GLY A 7 29.62 -19.71 15.49
CA GLY A 7 28.86 -18.74 16.29
C GLY A 7 28.50 -17.44 15.56
N PHE A 8 28.83 -17.32 14.27
CA PHE A 8 28.55 -16.19 13.39
C PHE A 8 27.91 -16.64 12.06
N GLU A 9 27.16 -17.74 12.09
CA GLU A 9 26.57 -18.39 10.92
C GLU A 9 25.67 -17.44 10.13
N GLY A 10 24.98 -16.52 10.83
CA GLY A 10 24.12 -15.49 10.22
C GLY A 10 24.85 -14.44 9.38
N TYR A 11 26.18 -14.30 9.50
CA TYR A 11 26.97 -13.37 8.68
C TYR A 11 27.51 -14.01 7.40
N ARG A 12 27.23 -15.30 7.17
CA ARG A 12 27.68 -16.02 5.99
C ARG A 12 26.65 -15.90 4.88
N VAL A 13 27.08 -15.36 3.73
CA VAL A 13 26.27 -15.37 2.53
C VAL A 13 26.16 -16.80 2.02
N VAL A 14 24.93 -17.29 1.87
CA VAL A 14 24.62 -18.62 1.37
C VAL A 14 24.92 -18.70 -0.13
N SER A 15 25.61 -19.75 -0.57
CA SER A 15 25.84 -19.97 -2.00
C SER A 15 24.60 -20.50 -2.72
N GLU A 16 24.55 -20.34 -4.04
CA GLU A 16 23.47 -20.89 -4.86
C GLU A 16 23.37 -22.42 -4.72
N ALA A 17 24.51 -23.12 -4.65
CA ALA A 17 24.56 -24.56 -4.47
C ALA A 17 23.92 -25.00 -3.14
N GLU A 18 24.21 -24.28 -2.05
CA GLU A 18 23.58 -24.53 -0.74
C GLU A 18 22.09 -24.25 -0.75
N SER A 19 21.66 -23.17 -1.41
CA SER A 19 20.24 -22.85 -1.54
C SER A 19 19.49 -23.94 -2.33
N ARG A 20 20.09 -24.46 -3.40
CA ARG A 20 19.53 -25.56 -4.20
C ARG A 20 19.49 -26.86 -3.40
N GLN A 21 20.51 -27.14 -2.59
CA GLN A 21 20.51 -28.30 -1.71
C GLN A 21 19.43 -28.19 -0.63
N ALA A 22 19.28 -27.02 0.00
CA ALA A 22 18.24 -26.78 0.99
C ALA A 22 16.84 -27.06 0.41
N LEU A 23 16.57 -26.71 -0.86
CA LEU A 23 15.27 -27.00 -1.48
C LEU A 23 14.94 -28.49 -1.52
N THR A 24 15.93 -29.36 -1.65
CA THR A 24 15.71 -30.81 -1.72
C THR A 24 15.66 -31.47 -0.35
N THR A 25 16.27 -30.88 0.67
CA THR A 25 16.42 -31.51 1.99
C THR A 25 15.72 -30.80 3.15
N ALA A 26 15.46 -29.50 3.08
CA ALA A 26 14.90 -28.70 4.18
C ALA A 26 13.39 -28.87 4.32
N LEU A 27 12.88 -28.58 5.52
CA LEU A 27 11.47 -28.29 5.74
C LEU A 27 11.14 -26.97 5.04
N VAL A 28 9.99 -26.89 4.38
CA VAL A 28 9.54 -25.69 3.66
C VAL A 28 8.23 -25.21 4.29
N ALA A 29 8.31 -24.12 5.06
CA ALA A 29 7.15 -23.47 5.65
C ALA A 29 6.66 -22.34 4.74
N VAL A 30 5.39 -22.39 4.33
CA VAL A 30 4.80 -21.37 3.44
C VAL A 30 3.96 -20.39 4.24
N ASP A 31 4.23 -19.10 4.02
CA ASP A 31 3.53 -17.98 4.63
C ASP A 31 2.17 -17.69 3.96
N ALA A 32 1.28 -16.97 4.66
CA ALA A 32 -0.05 -16.62 4.19
C ALA A 32 -0.02 -15.81 2.90
N ASN A 33 0.92 -14.86 2.77
CA ASN A 33 0.98 -13.98 1.60
C ASN A 33 1.26 -14.75 0.30
N VAL A 34 2.00 -15.87 0.37
CA VAL A 34 2.30 -16.73 -0.78
C VAL A 34 1.03 -17.46 -1.21
N LEU A 35 0.28 -18.01 -0.25
CA LEU A 35 -1.00 -18.69 -0.53
C LEU A 35 -2.05 -17.71 -1.08
N LEU A 36 -2.13 -16.49 -0.52
CA LEU A 36 -3.04 -15.44 -0.98
C LEU A 36 -2.72 -15.01 -2.42
N ASN A 37 -1.44 -14.98 -2.80
CA ASN A 37 -1.03 -14.59 -4.14
C ASN A 37 -1.43 -15.62 -5.22
N LEU A 38 -1.77 -16.86 -4.88
CA LEU A 38 -2.34 -17.83 -5.84
C LEU A 38 -3.64 -17.33 -6.50
N TYR A 39 -4.39 -16.45 -5.83
CA TYR A 39 -5.57 -15.78 -6.38
C TYR A 39 -5.25 -14.55 -7.25
N ARG A 40 -3.99 -14.11 -7.24
CA ARG A 40 -3.52 -12.89 -7.92
C ARG A 40 -2.62 -13.18 -9.11
N TYR A 41 -1.97 -14.33 -9.10
CA TYR A 41 -1.19 -14.83 -10.21
C TYR A 41 -2.08 -15.20 -11.39
N ASN A 42 -1.47 -15.28 -12.58
CA ASN A 42 -2.15 -15.88 -13.72
C ASN A 42 -2.26 -17.41 -13.52
N ALA A 43 -3.18 -18.04 -14.26
CA ALA A 43 -3.48 -19.47 -14.10
C ALA A 43 -2.25 -20.39 -14.27
N ARG A 44 -1.32 -20.03 -15.16
CA ARG A 44 -0.07 -20.79 -15.39
C ARG A 44 0.83 -20.70 -14.17
N THR A 45 1.05 -19.49 -13.64
CA THR A 45 1.89 -19.26 -12.47
C THR A 45 1.32 -19.93 -11.22
N THR A 46 0.00 -19.90 -11.04
CA THR A 46 -0.69 -20.66 -9.99
C THR A 46 -0.45 -22.17 -10.14
N ALA A 47 -0.58 -22.71 -11.35
CA ALA A 47 -0.35 -24.14 -11.60
C ALA A 47 1.11 -24.56 -11.37
N ASP A 48 2.07 -23.76 -11.84
CA ASP A 48 3.50 -24.02 -11.67
C ASP A 48 3.89 -24.03 -10.18
N LEU A 49 3.41 -23.05 -9.40
CA LEU A 49 3.70 -22.98 -7.97
C LEU A 49 3.04 -24.13 -7.19
N LEU A 50 1.80 -24.51 -7.54
CA LEU A 50 1.16 -25.70 -6.95
C LEU A 50 1.92 -26.99 -7.27
N THR A 51 2.48 -27.12 -8.47
CA THR A 51 3.32 -28.28 -8.85
C THR A 51 4.58 -28.36 -7.99
N ILE A 52 5.20 -27.22 -7.69
CA ILE A 52 6.34 -27.16 -6.75
C ILE A 52 5.89 -27.62 -5.35
N PHE A 53 4.77 -27.12 -4.85
CA PHE A 53 4.22 -27.51 -3.54
C PHE A 53 3.90 -29.01 -3.46
N GLU A 54 3.40 -29.61 -4.55
CA GLU A 54 3.20 -31.06 -4.64
C GLU A 54 4.52 -31.82 -4.52
N LYS A 55 5.55 -31.38 -5.24
CA LYS A 55 6.87 -32.02 -5.25
C LYS A 55 7.60 -31.94 -3.91
N LEU A 56 7.36 -30.89 -3.12
CA LEU A 56 7.89 -30.77 -1.75
C LEU A 56 7.34 -31.87 -0.83
N GLY A 57 6.15 -32.41 -1.12
CA GLY A 57 5.58 -33.54 -0.39
C GLY A 57 5.45 -33.26 1.11
N ASP A 58 5.86 -34.21 1.93
CA ASP A 58 5.75 -34.14 3.40
C ASP A 58 6.62 -33.04 4.03
N ARG A 59 7.59 -32.48 3.28
CA ARG A 59 8.43 -31.36 3.74
C ARG A 59 7.72 -30.02 3.64
N LEU A 60 6.63 -29.92 2.88
CA LEU A 60 5.81 -28.71 2.85
C LEU A 60 4.97 -28.66 4.12
N VAL A 61 5.02 -27.52 4.82
CA VAL A 61 4.13 -27.23 5.94
C VAL A 61 3.59 -25.80 5.85
N VAL A 62 2.45 -25.56 6.49
CA VAL A 62 1.88 -24.22 6.66
C VAL A 62 1.66 -23.98 8.15
N PRO A 63 2.31 -22.97 8.76
CA PRO A 63 2.05 -22.57 10.13
C PRO A 63 0.55 -22.28 10.38
N TYR A 64 0.07 -22.58 11.58
CA TYR A 64 -1.33 -22.31 11.94
C TYR A 64 -1.67 -20.83 11.78
N GLN A 65 -0.77 -19.93 12.21
CA GLN A 65 -0.98 -18.48 12.05
C GLN A 65 -1.09 -18.10 10.57
N ALA A 66 -0.23 -18.63 9.70
CA ALA A 66 -0.30 -18.38 8.27
C ALA A 66 -1.65 -18.86 7.67
N MET A 67 -2.14 -20.03 8.09
CA MET A 67 -3.44 -20.53 7.65
C MET A 67 -4.60 -19.65 8.15
N ARG A 68 -4.51 -19.17 9.40
CA ARG A 68 -5.49 -18.26 10.00
C ARG A 68 -5.54 -16.93 9.24
N GLU A 69 -4.39 -16.38 8.87
CA GLU A 69 -4.29 -15.16 8.06
C GLU A 69 -4.78 -15.37 6.62
N PHE A 70 -4.46 -16.51 6.01
CA PHE A 70 -5.00 -16.88 4.70
C PHE A 70 -6.52 -16.84 4.71
N HIS A 71 -7.17 -17.52 5.66
CA HIS A 71 -8.64 -17.52 5.75
C HIS A 71 -9.22 -16.13 6.02
N ARG A 72 -8.56 -15.31 6.84
CA ARG A 72 -8.97 -13.94 7.14
C ARG A 72 -8.93 -13.05 5.89
N ASN A 73 -7.90 -13.20 5.06
CA ASN A 73 -7.59 -12.28 3.97
C ASN A 73 -7.94 -12.81 2.57
N ARG A 74 -8.33 -14.08 2.42
CA ARG A 74 -8.60 -14.74 1.13
C ARG A 74 -9.58 -13.97 0.25
N LEU A 75 -10.73 -13.58 0.81
CA LEU A 75 -11.76 -12.84 0.05
C LEU A 75 -11.25 -11.50 -0.47
N ARG A 76 -10.37 -10.85 0.30
CA ARG A 76 -9.71 -9.61 -0.12
C ARG A 76 -8.69 -9.88 -1.23
N ALA A 77 -7.95 -10.98 -1.17
CA ALA A 77 -6.94 -11.34 -2.16
C ALA A 77 -7.52 -11.70 -3.54
N ILE A 78 -8.73 -12.28 -3.59
CA ILE A 78 -9.49 -12.51 -4.83
C ILE A 78 -9.67 -11.21 -5.63
N GLY A 79 -9.85 -10.09 -4.92
CA GLY A 79 -10.07 -8.77 -5.52
C GLY A 79 -11.42 -8.68 -6.25
N ASN A 80 -11.56 -7.67 -7.11
CA ASN A 80 -12.72 -7.50 -7.97
C ASN A 80 -12.29 -7.20 -9.42
N PRO A 81 -11.97 -8.24 -10.21
CA PRO A 81 -11.54 -8.07 -11.61
C PRO A 81 -12.61 -7.42 -12.48
N GLU A 82 -13.89 -7.69 -12.22
CA GLU A 82 -15.00 -7.05 -12.94
C GLU A 82 -15.01 -5.54 -12.73
N GLN A 83 -14.77 -5.08 -11.49
CA GLN A 83 -14.63 -3.67 -11.19
C GLN A 83 -13.41 -3.06 -11.89
N ALA A 84 -12.23 -3.68 -11.81
CA ALA A 84 -11.02 -3.17 -12.45
C ALA A 84 -11.17 -3.08 -13.99
N THR A 85 -11.75 -4.11 -14.61
CA THR A 85 -12.08 -4.12 -16.04
C THR A 85 -13.13 -3.06 -16.37
N GLY A 86 -14.14 -2.89 -15.52
CA GLY A 86 -15.15 -1.84 -15.65
C GLY A 86 -14.55 -0.42 -15.58
N GLU A 87 -13.64 -0.18 -14.65
CA GLU A 87 -12.92 1.09 -14.50
C GLU A 87 -12.03 1.39 -15.71
N ALA A 88 -11.28 0.40 -16.18
CA ALA A 88 -10.45 0.52 -17.38
C ALA A 88 -11.31 0.83 -18.63
N ARG A 89 -12.43 0.13 -18.81
CA ARG A 89 -13.40 0.38 -19.90
C ARG A 89 -13.97 1.80 -19.82
N ALA A 90 -14.37 2.25 -18.63
CA ALA A 90 -14.91 3.60 -18.44
C ALA A 90 -13.87 4.68 -18.75
N ALA A 91 -12.61 4.47 -18.37
CA ALA A 91 -11.51 5.38 -18.69
C ALA A 91 -11.24 5.44 -20.20
N LEU A 92 -11.20 4.29 -20.88
CA LEU A 92 -11.03 4.24 -22.33
C LEU A 92 -12.17 4.94 -23.08
N GLU A 93 -13.42 4.76 -22.64
CA GLU A 93 -14.57 5.42 -23.27
C GLU A 93 -14.50 6.95 -23.11
N LYS A 94 -14.07 7.43 -21.94
CA LYS A 94 -13.85 8.88 -21.72
C LYS A 94 -12.74 9.43 -22.63
N SER A 95 -11.65 8.69 -22.79
CA SER A 95 -10.56 9.05 -23.71
C SER A 95 -11.02 9.06 -25.16
N ARG A 96 -11.83 8.07 -25.58
CA ARG A 96 -12.46 8.04 -26.91
C ARG A 96 -13.29 9.28 -27.17
N ALA A 97 -14.19 9.62 -26.24
CA ALA A 97 -15.06 10.78 -26.35
C ALA A 97 -14.25 12.10 -26.40
N THR A 98 -13.14 12.17 -25.66
CA THR A 98 -12.25 13.35 -25.68
C THR A 98 -11.53 13.49 -27.02
N ALA A 99 -11.01 12.39 -27.56
CA ALA A 99 -10.35 12.37 -28.86
C ALA A 99 -11.32 12.74 -30.00
N ALA A 100 -12.54 12.21 -29.98
CA ALA A 100 -13.59 12.57 -30.95
C ALA A 100 -13.92 14.07 -30.91
N ARG A 101 -14.13 14.65 -29.71
CA ARG A 101 -14.39 16.09 -29.57
C ARG A 101 -13.24 16.97 -30.05
N ALA A 102 -12.00 16.53 -29.89
CA ALA A 102 -10.84 17.25 -30.39
C ALA A 102 -10.87 17.34 -31.93
N LEU A 103 -11.22 16.23 -32.61
CA LEU A 103 -11.41 16.22 -34.07
C LEU A 103 -12.57 17.12 -34.51
N GLU A 104 -13.71 17.08 -33.82
CA GLU A 104 -14.86 17.97 -34.11
C GLU A 104 -14.51 19.45 -33.94
N THR A 105 -13.66 19.78 -32.96
CA THR A 105 -13.24 21.16 -32.72
C THR A 105 -12.28 21.61 -33.81
N TRP A 106 -11.30 20.78 -34.14
CA TRP A 106 -10.34 21.02 -35.21
C TRP A 106 -11.02 21.17 -36.58
N SER A 107 -12.00 20.33 -36.91
CA SER A 107 -12.71 20.39 -38.19
C SER A 107 -13.50 21.69 -38.37
N LYS A 108 -14.12 22.20 -37.30
CA LYS A 108 -14.81 23.50 -37.29
C LYS A 108 -13.89 24.67 -37.61
N HIS A 109 -12.60 24.57 -37.29
CA HIS A 109 -11.63 25.63 -37.55
C HIS A 109 -11.03 25.59 -38.95
N LEU A 110 -11.01 24.43 -39.61
CA LEU A 110 -10.32 24.23 -40.89
C LEU A 110 -11.25 23.95 -42.08
N ALA A 111 -12.56 23.92 -41.88
CA ALA A 111 -13.55 23.59 -42.93
C ALA A 111 -13.20 22.29 -43.68
N ILE A 112 -12.80 21.26 -42.91
CA ILE A 112 -12.47 19.92 -43.42
C ILE A 112 -13.73 19.30 -44.05
N ASP A 113 -13.55 18.50 -45.10
CA ASP A 113 -14.62 17.72 -45.71
C ASP A 113 -15.26 16.73 -44.72
N ASP A 114 -16.58 16.64 -44.71
CA ASP A 114 -17.33 15.81 -43.76
C ASP A 114 -16.96 14.32 -43.89
N ALA A 115 -16.61 13.87 -45.11
CA ALA A 115 -16.18 12.49 -45.34
C ALA A 115 -14.83 12.18 -44.65
N GLU A 116 -13.91 13.14 -44.63
CA GLU A 116 -12.61 12.98 -43.97
C GLU A 116 -12.78 12.99 -42.44
N LEU A 117 -13.65 13.86 -41.91
CA LEU A 117 -13.98 13.84 -40.48
C LEU A 117 -14.65 12.53 -40.05
N GLN A 118 -15.54 11.97 -40.87
CA GLN A 118 -16.15 10.66 -40.62
C GLN A 118 -15.10 9.54 -40.64
N ARG A 119 -14.16 9.56 -41.59
CA ARG A 119 -13.06 8.60 -41.66
C ARG A 119 -12.23 8.60 -40.38
N LEU A 120 -11.86 9.78 -39.88
CA LEU A 120 -11.07 9.92 -38.65
C LEU A 120 -11.84 9.47 -37.40
N HIS A 121 -13.16 9.69 -37.33
CA HIS A 121 -13.99 9.13 -36.26
C HIS A 121 -14.00 7.60 -36.29
N LEU A 122 -14.14 6.98 -37.47
CA LEU A 122 -14.06 5.54 -37.62
C LEU A 122 -12.69 4.98 -37.19
N ASP A 123 -11.61 5.68 -37.47
CA ASP A 123 -10.26 5.29 -37.04
C ASP A 123 -10.13 5.30 -35.51
N ILE A 124 -10.63 6.36 -34.84
CA ILE A 124 -10.69 6.44 -33.37
C ILE A 124 -11.51 5.27 -32.81
N ASP A 125 -12.72 5.07 -33.32
CA ASP A 125 -13.61 4.02 -32.83
C ASP A 125 -12.98 2.63 -33.02
N GLY A 126 -12.33 2.39 -34.16
CA GLY A 126 -11.60 1.17 -34.43
C GLY A 126 -10.45 0.92 -33.45
N VAL A 127 -9.66 1.94 -33.11
CA VAL A 127 -8.57 1.82 -32.12
C VAL A 127 -9.13 1.49 -30.74
N PHE A 128 -10.09 2.26 -30.25
CA PHE A 128 -10.65 2.07 -28.91
C PHE A 128 -11.41 0.75 -28.78
N GLN A 129 -12.09 0.29 -29.83
CA GLN A 129 -12.72 -1.03 -29.84
C GLN A 129 -11.67 -2.15 -29.72
N ARG A 130 -10.55 -2.08 -30.48
CA ARG A 130 -9.47 -3.08 -30.35
C ARG A 130 -8.88 -3.12 -28.95
N LEU A 131 -8.73 -1.96 -28.29
CA LEU A 131 -8.25 -1.88 -26.91
C LEU A 131 -9.24 -2.53 -25.94
N ARG A 132 -10.55 -2.26 -26.09
CA ARG A 132 -11.60 -2.91 -25.28
C ARG A 132 -11.59 -4.42 -25.45
N ASP A 133 -11.54 -4.90 -26.68
CA ASP A 133 -11.50 -6.34 -26.96
C ASP A 133 -10.22 -6.99 -26.40
N ALA A 134 -9.10 -6.26 -26.40
CA ALA A 134 -7.85 -6.73 -25.81
C ALA A 134 -7.96 -6.84 -24.28
N ILE A 135 -8.56 -5.86 -23.61
CA ILE A 135 -8.85 -5.93 -22.16
C ILE A 135 -9.77 -7.12 -21.86
N ASP A 136 -10.81 -7.32 -22.66
CA ASP A 136 -11.77 -8.41 -22.43
C ASP A 136 -11.12 -9.78 -22.58
N ARG A 137 -10.25 -9.95 -23.59
CA ARG A 137 -9.46 -11.17 -23.76
C ARG A 137 -8.39 -11.36 -22.69
N ALA A 138 -7.84 -10.27 -22.16
CA ALA A 138 -6.79 -10.32 -21.14
C ALA A 138 -7.35 -10.42 -19.71
N THR A 139 -8.63 -10.14 -19.51
CA THR A 139 -9.28 -10.24 -18.19
C THR A 139 -9.29 -11.71 -17.77
N PRO A 140 -8.54 -12.09 -16.73
CA PRO A 140 -8.49 -13.49 -16.31
C PRO A 140 -9.85 -13.91 -15.74
N ASP A 141 -10.28 -15.12 -16.08
CA ASP A 141 -11.38 -15.78 -15.39
C ASP A 141 -10.93 -16.06 -13.95
N ARG A 142 -11.46 -15.30 -13.00
CA ARG A 142 -11.12 -15.43 -11.59
C ARG A 142 -12.35 -15.81 -10.79
N VAL A 143 -12.10 -16.57 -9.75
CA VAL A 143 -13.08 -16.95 -8.75
C VAL A 143 -13.72 -15.68 -8.17
N HIS A 144 -15.04 -15.66 -8.03
CA HIS A 144 -15.75 -14.56 -7.37
C HIS A 144 -15.71 -14.77 -5.84
N PRO A 145 -15.69 -13.72 -4.99
CA PRO A 145 -15.70 -13.89 -3.54
C PRO A 145 -16.88 -14.70 -2.96
N SER A 146 -17.99 -14.81 -3.72
CA SER A 146 -19.16 -15.63 -3.34
C SER A 146 -19.13 -17.06 -3.88
N THR A 147 -18.07 -17.45 -4.61
CA THR A 147 -17.94 -18.82 -5.11
C THR A 147 -17.85 -19.79 -3.93
N PRO A 148 -18.70 -20.84 -3.90
CA PRO A 148 -18.61 -21.89 -2.89
C PRO A 148 -17.23 -22.55 -2.85
N ALA A 149 -16.82 -23.05 -1.68
CA ALA A 149 -15.48 -23.58 -1.47
C ALA A 149 -15.12 -24.77 -2.37
N ASP A 150 -16.09 -25.62 -2.69
CA ASP A 150 -15.97 -26.78 -3.58
C ASP A 150 -15.90 -26.39 -5.06
N ALA A 151 -16.37 -25.20 -5.41
CA ALA A 151 -16.30 -24.62 -6.75
C ALA A 151 -15.09 -23.68 -6.94
N ASP A 152 -14.28 -23.45 -5.90
CA ASP A 152 -13.04 -22.68 -5.97
C ASP A 152 -11.87 -23.62 -6.33
N PRO A 153 -11.33 -23.58 -7.56
CA PRO A 153 -10.26 -24.48 -7.98
C PRO A 153 -8.96 -24.30 -7.18
N VAL A 154 -8.66 -23.08 -6.72
CA VAL A 154 -7.46 -22.82 -5.90
C VAL A 154 -7.65 -23.44 -4.53
N LEU A 155 -8.80 -23.19 -3.90
CA LEU A 155 -9.09 -23.72 -2.57
C LEU A 155 -9.19 -25.25 -2.56
N SER A 156 -9.82 -25.84 -3.58
CA SER A 156 -9.91 -27.30 -3.74
C SER A 156 -8.53 -27.93 -3.86
N ARG A 157 -7.65 -27.39 -4.71
CA ARG A 157 -6.27 -27.90 -4.84
C ARG A 157 -5.46 -27.72 -3.56
N LEU A 158 -5.56 -26.57 -2.90
CA LEU A 158 -4.90 -26.35 -1.62
C LEU A 158 -5.42 -27.30 -0.53
N SER A 159 -6.72 -27.60 -0.51
CA SER A 159 -7.32 -28.51 0.46
C SER A 159 -6.76 -29.92 0.35
N GLU A 160 -6.57 -30.42 -0.88
CA GLU A 160 -5.95 -31.72 -1.13
C GLU A 160 -4.46 -31.70 -0.78
N LEU A 161 -3.75 -30.68 -1.28
CA LEU A 161 -2.30 -30.55 -1.15
C LEU A 161 -1.85 -30.39 0.30
N LEU A 162 -2.58 -29.58 1.07
CA LEU A 162 -2.23 -29.24 2.45
C LEU A 162 -2.83 -30.19 3.49
N SER A 163 -3.52 -31.25 3.06
CA SER A 163 -4.04 -32.27 3.96
C SER A 163 -2.91 -32.89 4.78
N GLY A 164 -2.98 -32.77 6.11
CA GLY A 164 -1.93 -33.22 7.03
C GLY A 164 -0.66 -32.36 7.08
N ARG A 165 -0.64 -31.21 6.38
CA ARG A 165 0.54 -30.32 6.27
C ARG A 165 0.34 -28.97 6.95
N VAL A 166 -0.85 -28.68 7.46
CA VAL A 166 -1.08 -27.50 8.31
C VAL A 166 -0.69 -27.84 9.73
N LEU A 167 0.19 -27.02 10.33
CA LEU A 167 0.62 -27.24 11.72
C LEU A 167 -0.56 -27.06 12.68
N PRO A 168 -0.66 -27.87 13.74
CA PRO A 168 -1.77 -27.78 14.68
C PRO A 168 -1.76 -26.43 15.41
N ARG A 169 -2.95 -25.96 15.79
CA ARG A 169 -3.09 -24.82 16.69
C ARG A 169 -2.48 -25.20 18.05
N PRO A 170 -1.56 -24.38 18.61
CA PRO A 170 -1.08 -24.58 19.98
C PRO A 170 -2.22 -24.50 21.01
N GLU A 171 -2.05 -25.17 22.15
CA GLU A 171 -2.97 -25.01 23.29
C GLU A 171 -3.04 -23.54 23.74
N ASP A 172 -4.20 -23.10 24.24
CA ASP A 172 -4.46 -21.68 24.54
C ASP A 172 -3.37 -21.06 25.43
N LYS A 173 -2.92 -21.78 26.47
CA LYS A 173 -1.83 -21.29 27.34
C LYS A 173 -0.52 -21.06 26.59
N VAL A 174 -0.18 -21.94 25.65
CA VAL A 174 1.03 -21.81 24.83
C VAL A 174 0.84 -20.70 23.80
N TRP A 175 -0.35 -20.61 23.21
CA TRP A 175 -0.71 -19.58 22.25
C TRP A 175 -0.64 -18.18 22.85
N ASP A 176 -1.21 -17.97 24.03
CA ASP A 176 -1.19 -16.68 24.73
C ASP A 176 0.23 -16.28 25.14
N ALA A 177 1.06 -17.24 25.56
CA ALA A 177 2.46 -17.01 25.87
C ALA A 177 3.26 -16.57 24.63
N LEU A 178 3.03 -17.22 23.49
CA LEU A 178 3.66 -16.85 22.22
C LEU A 178 3.21 -15.46 21.74
N ILE A 179 1.94 -15.10 21.91
CA ILE A 179 1.44 -13.75 21.59
C ILE A 179 2.13 -12.71 22.49
N ALA A 180 2.21 -12.97 23.79
CA ALA A 180 2.88 -12.06 24.73
C ALA A 180 4.36 -11.87 24.38
N GLU A 181 5.08 -12.96 24.08
CA GLU A 181 6.47 -12.92 23.62
C GLU A 181 6.60 -12.12 22.31
N GLY A 182 5.74 -12.39 21.33
CA GLY A 182 5.78 -11.68 20.04
C GLY A 182 5.55 -10.17 20.19
N ASN A 183 4.60 -9.74 21.01
CA ASN A 183 4.38 -8.31 21.27
C ASN A 183 5.57 -7.68 22.03
N GLN A 184 6.16 -8.39 22.99
CA GLN A 184 7.39 -7.92 23.66
C GLN A 184 8.54 -7.76 22.65
N ARG A 185 8.70 -8.69 21.72
CA ARG A 185 9.72 -8.60 20.66
C ARG A 185 9.50 -7.41 19.74
N VAL A 186 8.25 -7.06 19.44
CA VAL A 186 7.92 -5.84 18.69
C VAL A 186 8.40 -4.60 19.45
N ASP A 187 8.10 -4.50 20.75
CA ASP A 187 8.54 -3.38 21.60
C ASP A 187 10.08 -3.27 21.70
N GLU A 188 10.77 -4.43 21.68
CA GLU A 188 12.23 -4.52 21.76
C GLU A 188 12.92 -4.47 20.38
N LEU A 189 12.16 -4.29 19.29
CA LEU A 189 12.66 -4.27 17.90
C LEU A 189 13.41 -5.55 17.51
N ILE A 190 12.96 -6.70 18.02
CA ILE A 190 13.54 -8.01 17.74
C ILE A 190 12.80 -8.66 16.57
N PRO A 191 13.51 -9.05 15.48
CA PRO A 191 12.88 -9.64 14.30
C PRO A 191 12.37 -11.07 14.50
N PRO A 192 11.45 -11.56 13.64
CA PRO A 192 10.69 -10.79 12.64
C PRO A 192 9.40 -10.18 13.24
N GLY A 193 8.84 -9.17 12.58
CA GLY A 193 7.52 -8.62 12.86
C GLY A 193 7.49 -7.28 13.60
N TYR A 194 8.63 -6.71 14.01
CA TYR A 194 8.64 -5.43 14.73
C TYR A 194 8.16 -4.25 13.89
N LEU A 195 8.19 -4.37 12.55
CA LEU A 195 7.65 -3.34 11.65
C LEU A 195 6.12 -3.35 11.53
N ASP A 196 5.46 -4.34 12.13
CA ASP A 196 4.00 -4.45 12.16
C ASP A 196 3.35 -3.83 13.41
N ALA A 197 4.07 -2.98 14.15
CA ALA A 197 3.59 -2.33 15.37
C ALA A 197 2.22 -1.63 15.20
N GLU A 198 1.96 -1.05 14.01
CA GLU A 198 0.69 -0.39 13.69
C GLU A 198 -0.53 -1.35 13.64
N LYS A 199 -0.30 -2.66 13.51
CA LYS A 199 -1.34 -3.71 13.50
C LYS A 199 -1.77 -4.13 14.91
N GLY A 200 -1.14 -3.60 15.97
CA GLY A 200 -1.29 -4.04 17.37
C GLY A 200 -2.72 -4.15 17.91
N ASP A 201 -3.66 -3.31 17.45
CA ASP A 201 -5.06 -3.35 17.89
C ASP A 201 -6.02 -3.97 16.86
N GLN A 202 -5.50 -4.43 15.71
CA GLN A 202 -6.35 -4.93 14.62
C GLN A 202 -6.79 -6.37 14.85
N TYR A 203 -5.97 -7.16 15.54
CA TYR A 203 -6.15 -8.61 15.67
C TYR A 203 -5.89 -9.09 17.10
N PRO A 204 -6.47 -10.24 17.53
CA PRO A 204 -6.24 -10.80 18.87
C PRO A 204 -4.76 -11.07 19.20
N GLU A 205 -3.96 -11.38 18.19
CA GLU A 205 -2.51 -11.58 18.28
C GLU A 205 -1.70 -10.28 18.27
N GLY A 206 -2.34 -9.14 18.10
CA GLY A 206 -1.69 -7.84 17.92
C GLY A 206 -0.69 -7.83 16.76
N ALA A 207 0.51 -7.34 17.02
CA ALA A 207 1.60 -7.27 16.04
C ALA A 207 2.42 -8.59 15.97
N ALA A 208 2.07 -9.61 16.76
CA ALA A 208 2.84 -10.86 16.85
C ALA A 208 2.68 -11.82 15.65
N GLY A 209 1.90 -11.47 14.61
CA GLY A 209 1.58 -12.38 13.50
C GLY A 209 2.81 -13.02 12.84
N ASP A 210 3.75 -12.19 12.38
CA ASP A 210 4.99 -12.62 11.72
C ASP A 210 5.86 -13.50 12.65
N PHE A 211 5.97 -13.10 13.92
CA PHE A 211 6.68 -13.90 14.94
C PHE A 211 6.05 -15.28 15.12
N LEU A 212 4.72 -15.38 15.16
CA LEU A 212 4.02 -16.66 15.32
C LEU A 212 4.26 -17.58 14.13
N VAL A 213 4.24 -17.05 12.90
CA VAL A 213 4.60 -17.80 11.68
C VAL A 213 6.02 -18.35 11.78
N TYR A 214 6.98 -17.48 12.09
CA TYR A 214 8.39 -17.86 12.26
C TYR A 214 8.57 -18.92 13.35
N ARG A 215 8.00 -18.71 14.54
CA ARG A 215 8.19 -19.56 15.70
C ARG A 215 7.62 -20.96 15.49
N GLN A 216 6.45 -21.06 14.87
CA GLN A 216 5.84 -22.36 14.53
C GLN A 216 6.67 -23.13 13.50
N ALA A 217 7.19 -22.44 12.47
CA ALA A 217 8.07 -23.05 11.48
C ALA A 217 9.38 -23.57 12.09
N CYS A 218 10.01 -22.76 12.96
CA CYS A 218 11.23 -23.17 13.68
C CYS A 218 11.00 -24.37 14.59
N HIS A 219 9.86 -24.40 15.30
CA HIS A 219 9.51 -25.54 16.17
C HIS A 219 9.36 -26.83 15.35
N GLU A 220 8.67 -26.78 14.22
CA GLU A 220 8.48 -27.95 13.36
C GLU A 220 9.80 -28.44 12.75
N ALA A 221 10.65 -27.52 12.26
CA ALA A 221 11.96 -27.87 11.72
C ALA A 221 12.86 -28.51 12.78
N LYS A 222 12.83 -27.97 14.01
CA LYS A 222 13.52 -28.56 15.17
C LYS A 222 13.00 -29.97 15.48
N ALA A 223 11.68 -30.16 15.48
CA ALA A 223 11.07 -31.46 15.79
C ALA A 223 11.43 -32.54 14.75
N ARG A 224 11.65 -32.13 13.49
CA ARG A 224 12.06 -33.03 12.40
C ARG A 224 13.57 -33.12 12.18
N ASP A 225 14.36 -32.34 12.93
CA ASP A 225 15.82 -32.27 12.81
C ASP A 225 16.28 -31.86 11.39
N MET A 226 15.74 -30.75 10.87
CA MET A 226 15.96 -30.30 9.49
C MET A 226 16.35 -28.82 9.41
N ASP A 227 17.11 -28.48 8.36
CA ASP A 227 17.19 -27.13 7.82
C ASP A 227 15.77 -26.58 7.53
N LEU A 228 15.59 -25.26 7.59
CA LEU A 228 14.30 -24.60 7.39
C LEU A 228 14.37 -23.56 6.26
N ILE A 229 13.46 -23.67 5.29
CA ILE A 229 13.13 -22.62 4.34
C ILE A 229 11.78 -22.04 4.75
N ILE A 230 11.72 -20.73 5.00
CA ILE A 230 10.44 -20.00 5.05
C ILE A 230 10.23 -19.34 3.69
N VAL A 231 9.08 -19.60 3.09
CA VAL A 231 8.66 -19.02 1.82
C VAL A 231 7.74 -17.86 2.10
N THR A 232 8.19 -16.65 1.83
CA THR A 232 7.42 -15.42 2.03
C THR A 232 7.75 -14.41 0.94
N ASN A 233 6.74 -13.68 0.48
CA ASN A 233 6.91 -12.50 -0.37
C ASN A 233 6.94 -11.21 0.46
N ASP A 234 6.98 -11.30 1.80
CA ASP A 234 7.26 -10.14 2.62
C ASP A 234 8.72 -9.72 2.40
N GLU A 235 8.91 -8.43 2.11
CA GLU A 235 10.19 -7.83 1.75
C GLU A 235 10.65 -6.81 2.82
N LYS A 236 10.09 -6.87 4.03
CA LYS A 236 10.50 -5.98 5.11
C LYS A 236 11.91 -6.31 5.63
N GLU A 237 12.55 -5.30 6.20
CA GLU A 237 13.91 -5.40 6.76
C GLU A 237 14.00 -6.15 8.09
N ASP A 238 12.87 -6.41 8.75
CA ASP A 238 12.78 -7.26 9.93
C ASP A 238 12.76 -8.75 9.59
N TRP A 239 12.55 -9.12 8.32
CA TRP A 239 12.73 -10.49 7.82
C TRP A 239 14.09 -10.69 7.13
N TRP A 240 14.52 -9.71 6.34
CA TRP A 240 15.66 -9.85 5.43
C TRP A 240 16.89 -9.07 5.87
N TRP A 241 18.06 -9.73 5.84
CA TRP A 241 19.34 -9.03 5.79
C TRP A 241 19.52 -8.40 4.40
N ARG A 242 19.53 -7.06 4.35
CA ARG A 242 19.59 -6.29 3.11
C ARG A 242 20.83 -5.43 3.00
N ARG A 243 21.23 -5.16 1.76
CA ARG A 243 22.19 -4.10 1.40
C ARG A 243 21.67 -3.35 0.17
N GLY A 244 21.07 -2.19 0.38
CA GLY A 244 20.38 -1.49 -0.70
C GLY A 244 19.24 -2.35 -1.26
N PRO A 245 19.16 -2.58 -2.58
CA PRO A 245 18.13 -3.44 -3.17
C PRO A 245 18.40 -4.94 -2.97
N ASP A 246 19.62 -5.33 -2.58
CA ASP A 246 20.02 -6.73 -2.51
C ASP A 246 19.49 -7.40 -1.23
N MET A 247 18.72 -8.48 -1.40
CA MET A 247 18.30 -9.39 -0.32
C MET A 247 19.33 -10.52 -0.18
N ILE A 248 20.10 -10.48 0.91
CA ILE A 248 21.23 -11.39 1.11
C ILE A 248 20.78 -12.71 1.75
N GLY A 249 19.80 -12.66 2.65
CA GLY A 249 19.28 -13.83 3.37
C GLY A 249 18.37 -13.43 4.53
N PRO A 250 18.04 -14.36 5.44
CA PRO A 250 17.33 -14.04 6.67
C PRO A 250 18.13 -13.06 7.53
N ARG A 251 17.45 -12.33 8.42
CA ARG A 251 18.11 -11.53 9.45
C ARG A 251 19.10 -12.34 10.27
N GLN A 252 20.22 -11.72 10.63
CA GLN A 252 21.30 -12.38 11.37
C GLN A 252 20.81 -12.89 12.72
N GLU A 253 19.94 -12.13 13.38
CA GLU A 253 19.32 -12.45 14.65
C GLU A 253 18.45 -13.72 14.54
N MET A 254 17.62 -13.81 13.49
CA MET A 254 16.79 -14.98 13.21
C MET A 254 17.63 -16.22 12.89
N THR A 255 18.70 -16.05 12.10
CA THR A 255 19.60 -17.14 11.75
C THR A 255 20.33 -17.65 12.98
N LYS A 256 20.83 -16.75 13.82
CA LYS A 256 21.47 -17.09 15.09
C LYS A 256 20.52 -17.79 16.04
N GLU A 257 19.31 -17.25 16.26
CA GLU A 257 18.31 -17.85 17.15
C GLU A 257 17.96 -19.28 16.70
N PHE A 258 17.72 -19.48 15.40
CA PHE A 258 17.41 -20.80 14.87
C PHE A 258 18.60 -21.75 15.02
N PHE A 259 19.82 -21.33 14.66
CA PHE A 259 21.01 -22.17 14.76
C PHE A 259 21.34 -22.53 16.21
N ASP A 260 21.33 -21.57 17.14
CA ASP A 260 21.60 -21.83 18.57
C ASP A 260 20.60 -22.83 19.16
N SER A 261 19.37 -22.86 18.65
CA SER A 261 18.31 -23.73 19.16
C SER A 261 18.22 -25.12 18.49
N THR A 262 18.82 -25.30 17.31
CA THR A 262 18.66 -26.50 16.46
C THR A 262 19.94 -27.09 15.87
N GLY A 263 20.99 -26.28 15.69
CA GLY A 263 22.17 -26.62 14.90
C GLY A 263 21.96 -26.61 13.37
N HIS A 264 20.76 -26.25 12.90
CA HIS A 264 20.38 -26.23 11.48
C HIS A 264 20.34 -24.82 10.91
N ARG A 265 20.31 -24.72 9.58
CA ARG A 265 20.34 -23.46 8.83
C ARG A 265 18.93 -22.97 8.49
N LEU A 266 18.76 -21.66 8.57
CA LEU A 266 17.57 -20.94 8.15
C LEU A 266 17.80 -20.30 6.77
N PHE A 267 16.81 -20.39 5.91
CA PHE A 267 16.77 -19.75 4.61
C PHE A 267 15.43 -19.01 4.43
N LEU A 268 15.46 -17.91 3.69
CA LEU A 268 14.25 -17.26 3.18
C LEU A 268 14.23 -17.35 1.66
N MET A 269 13.04 -17.55 1.11
CA MET A 269 12.81 -17.56 -0.33
C MET A 269 11.49 -16.87 -0.64
N ARG A 270 11.46 -16.10 -1.73
CA ARG A 270 10.20 -15.61 -2.31
C ARG A 270 9.60 -16.69 -3.20
N ALA A 271 8.32 -16.54 -3.56
CA ALA A 271 7.67 -17.42 -4.53
C ALA A 271 8.40 -17.40 -5.89
N SER A 272 8.92 -16.24 -6.31
CA SER A 272 9.74 -16.11 -7.51
C SER A 272 11.05 -16.90 -7.42
N ASP A 273 11.68 -16.97 -6.23
CA ASP A 273 12.88 -17.77 -6.01
C ASP A 273 12.61 -19.27 -6.11
N LEU A 274 11.46 -19.76 -5.59
CA LEU A 274 11.04 -21.15 -5.75
C LEU A 274 10.85 -21.51 -7.23
N LEU A 275 10.17 -20.66 -7.98
CA LEU A 275 9.94 -20.86 -9.41
C LEU A 275 11.25 -20.85 -10.20
N ASN A 276 12.15 -19.90 -9.93
CA ASN A 276 13.46 -19.85 -10.58
C ASN A 276 14.34 -21.07 -10.26
N ARG A 277 14.16 -21.67 -9.08
CA ARG A 277 14.97 -22.80 -8.60
C ARG A 277 14.23 -24.14 -8.69
N SER A 278 13.09 -24.20 -9.39
CA SER A 278 12.24 -25.40 -9.49
C SER A 278 12.97 -26.61 -10.06
N GLN A 279 13.99 -26.40 -10.91
CA GLN A 279 14.82 -27.46 -11.46
C GLN A 279 15.58 -28.23 -10.38
N ALA A 280 15.89 -27.62 -9.23
CA ALA A 280 16.48 -28.34 -8.10
C ALA A 280 15.53 -29.41 -7.54
N LEU A 281 14.23 -29.26 -7.77
CA LEU A 281 13.19 -30.22 -7.40
C LEU A 281 12.78 -31.12 -8.57
N ASP A 282 13.49 -31.12 -9.70
CA ASP A 282 13.07 -31.81 -10.94
C ASP A 282 11.66 -31.38 -11.42
N VAL A 283 11.31 -30.09 -11.23
CA VAL A 283 10.06 -29.50 -11.72
C VAL A 283 10.38 -28.50 -12.82
N GLU A 284 9.84 -28.73 -14.02
CA GLU A 284 9.89 -27.78 -15.12
C GLU A 284 8.74 -26.79 -14.98
N VAL A 285 9.06 -25.50 -14.91
CA VAL A 285 8.07 -24.40 -14.84
C VAL A 285 8.34 -23.40 -15.96
N ASN A 286 7.34 -22.59 -16.29
CA ASN A 286 7.53 -21.55 -17.28
C ASN A 286 8.35 -20.38 -16.69
N PRO A 287 9.41 -19.88 -17.37
CA PRO A 287 10.19 -18.74 -16.88
C PRO A 287 9.35 -17.47 -16.64
N GLU A 288 8.26 -17.27 -17.40
CA GLU A 288 7.34 -16.14 -17.19
C GLU A 288 6.58 -16.26 -15.87
N SER A 289 6.49 -17.45 -15.27
CA SER A 289 5.85 -17.61 -13.97
C SER A 289 6.64 -16.97 -12.85
N ALA A 290 7.98 -17.04 -12.89
CA ALA A 290 8.81 -16.35 -11.92
C ALA A 290 8.65 -14.82 -12.05
N ARG A 291 8.57 -14.30 -13.28
CA ARG A 291 8.31 -12.86 -13.51
C ARG A 291 6.94 -12.45 -13.02
N ASP A 292 5.90 -13.23 -13.32
CA ASP A 292 4.56 -12.98 -12.78
C ASP A 292 4.59 -12.97 -11.25
N ALA A 293 5.31 -13.89 -10.61
CA ALA A 293 5.42 -13.96 -9.16
C ALA A 293 6.20 -12.78 -8.53
N ASP A 294 7.17 -12.22 -9.26
CA ASP A 294 8.03 -11.13 -8.82
C ASP A 294 7.40 -9.73 -9.01
N VAL A 295 6.32 -9.62 -9.78
CA VAL A 295 5.55 -8.36 -9.86
C VAL A 295 5.06 -8.00 -8.46
N ASN A 296 5.56 -6.88 -7.93
CA ASN A 296 5.14 -6.36 -6.64
C ASN A 296 3.65 -5.96 -6.73
N ARG A 297 2.79 -6.78 -6.12
CA ARG A 297 1.34 -6.56 -6.07
C ARG A 297 0.89 -5.95 -4.75
N ALA A 298 1.82 -5.44 -3.94
CA ALA A 298 1.54 -4.74 -2.68
C ALA A 298 0.49 -3.62 -2.87
N ASP A 299 0.49 -2.98 -4.03
CA ASP A 299 -0.46 -1.93 -4.42
C ASP A 299 -1.94 -2.35 -4.47
N ILE A 300 -2.25 -3.65 -4.53
CA ILE A 300 -3.64 -4.13 -4.52
C ILE A 300 -4.22 -4.08 -3.10
N ASN A 301 -3.37 -4.03 -2.06
CA ASN A 301 -3.78 -4.21 -0.67
C ASN A 301 -3.22 -3.18 0.33
N GLU A 302 -2.47 -2.16 -0.07
CA GLU A 302 -2.30 -1.01 0.82
C GLU A 302 -3.67 -0.29 0.98
N PRO A 303 -4.12 -0.05 2.22
CA PRO A 303 -5.20 0.91 2.42
C PRO A 303 -4.76 2.21 1.75
N GLY A 304 -5.61 2.81 0.92
CA GLY A 304 -5.31 4.14 0.38
C GLY A 304 -5.00 5.08 1.55
N LYS A 305 -4.03 5.97 1.38
CA LYS A 305 -3.69 6.95 2.42
C LYS A 305 -4.57 8.17 2.30
N TRP A 306 -4.87 8.80 3.43
CA TRP A 306 -5.41 10.17 3.40
C TRP A 306 -4.39 11.11 2.75
N THR A 307 -4.87 11.97 1.86
CA THR A 307 -4.06 13.07 1.30
C THR A 307 -4.36 14.35 2.06
N ALA A 308 -3.40 15.29 2.10
CA ALA A 308 -3.63 16.60 2.73
C ALA A 308 -4.87 17.32 2.16
N GLU A 309 -5.11 17.18 0.86
CA GLU A 309 -6.31 17.70 0.18
C GLU A 309 -7.60 17.05 0.71
N ALA A 310 -7.65 15.73 0.81
CA ALA A 310 -8.83 15.03 1.30
C ALA A 310 -9.10 15.31 2.80
N VAL A 311 -8.05 15.45 3.62
CA VAL A 311 -8.17 15.85 5.03
C VAL A 311 -8.75 17.26 5.14
N ASP A 312 -8.23 18.24 4.41
CA ASP A 312 -8.74 19.61 4.41
C ASP A 312 -10.20 19.67 3.93
N MET A 313 -10.53 18.97 2.84
CA MET A 313 -11.90 18.90 2.34
C MET A 313 -12.88 18.29 3.36
N LEU A 314 -12.45 17.25 4.08
CA LEU A 314 -13.27 16.65 5.14
C LEU A 314 -13.50 17.64 6.28
N LEU A 315 -12.44 18.31 6.76
CA LEU A 315 -12.54 19.31 7.83
C LEU A 315 -13.43 20.50 7.43
N GLN A 316 -13.31 20.98 6.19
CA GLN A 316 -14.16 22.03 5.66
C GLN A 316 -15.62 21.60 5.54
N LYS A 317 -15.90 20.37 5.06
CA LYS A 317 -17.26 19.84 5.02
C LYS A 317 -17.87 19.71 6.41
N LEU A 318 -17.12 19.21 7.39
CA LEU A 318 -17.57 19.15 8.79
C LEU A 318 -17.93 20.55 9.31
N ARG A 319 -17.04 21.54 9.13
CA ARG A 319 -17.30 22.93 9.55
C ARG A 319 -18.52 23.52 8.84
N GLY A 320 -18.65 23.30 7.53
CA GLY A 320 -19.77 23.77 6.72
C GLY A 320 -21.12 23.14 7.09
N GLU A 321 -21.11 21.90 7.59
CA GLU A 321 -22.29 21.19 8.09
C GLU A 321 -22.61 21.51 9.58
N GLY A 322 -21.91 22.47 10.18
CA GLY A 322 -22.09 22.84 11.59
C GLY A 322 -21.52 21.81 12.57
N ARG A 323 -20.62 20.94 12.11
CA ARG A 323 -19.92 19.92 12.90
C ARG A 323 -18.47 20.29 13.17
N SER A 324 -18.24 21.57 13.51
CA SER A 324 -16.92 22.05 13.94
C SER A 324 -16.39 21.27 15.15
N ASP A 325 -17.30 20.83 16.02
CA ASP A 325 -17.01 19.94 17.15
C ASP A 325 -16.20 18.70 16.73
N LEU A 326 -16.57 18.05 15.62
CA LEU A 326 -15.84 16.89 15.11
C LEU A 326 -14.54 17.25 14.40
N ALA A 327 -14.49 18.40 13.72
CA ALA A 327 -13.26 18.88 13.12
C ALA A 327 -12.19 19.14 14.20
N ASP A 328 -12.60 19.75 15.31
CA ASP A 328 -11.74 20.03 16.45
C ASP A 328 -11.27 18.73 17.13
N VAL A 329 -12.14 17.71 17.24
CA VAL A 329 -11.75 16.36 17.73
C VAL A 329 -10.66 15.73 16.86
N ILE A 330 -10.73 15.86 15.53
CA ILE A 330 -9.69 15.32 14.62
C ILE A 330 -8.37 16.06 14.83
N THR A 331 -8.41 17.40 14.85
CA THR A 331 -7.21 18.22 15.04
C THR A 331 -6.58 17.99 16.42
N ALA A 332 -7.38 17.89 17.47
CA ALA A 332 -6.90 17.59 18.82
C ALA A 332 -6.33 16.17 18.92
N ALA A 333 -6.94 15.17 18.29
CA ALA A 333 -6.38 13.82 18.20
C ALA A 333 -5.02 13.82 17.48
N ALA A 334 -4.87 14.58 16.39
CA ALA A 334 -3.58 14.72 15.70
C ALA A 334 -2.51 15.36 16.61
N SER A 335 -2.85 16.46 17.29
CA SER A 335 -1.93 17.11 18.25
C SER A 335 -1.56 16.21 19.44
N ALA A 336 -2.37 15.21 19.76
CA ALA A 336 -2.13 14.22 20.80
C ALA A 336 -1.47 12.92 20.29
N GLY A 337 -0.89 12.91 19.09
CA GLY A 337 -0.20 11.75 18.53
C GLY A 337 -1.15 10.68 17.96
N GLY A 338 -2.36 11.08 17.56
CA GLY A 338 -3.31 10.26 16.82
C GLY A 338 -4.48 9.68 17.62
N THR A 339 -4.54 9.89 18.94
CA THR A 339 -5.63 9.39 19.79
C THR A 339 -6.14 10.45 20.76
N ILE A 340 -7.46 10.55 20.94
CA ILE A 340 -8.11 11.45 21.91
C ILE A 340 -9.07 10.66 22.82
N SER A 341 -8.98 10.89 24.12
CA SER A 341 -9.76 10.16 25.12
C SER A 341 -11.24 10.59 25.12
N ARG A 342 -12.12 9.75 25.67
CA ARG A 342 -13.53 10.10 25.89
C ARG A 342 -13.65 11.38 26.71
N GLU A 343 -12.90 11.52 27.79
CA GLU A 343 -12.97 12.68 28.69
C GLU A 343 -12.59 13.98 27.95
N ASP A 344 -11.54 13.92 27.13
CA ASP A 344 -11.09 15.05 26.33
C ASP A 344 -12.12 15.44 25.26
N ILE A 345 -12.79 14.46 24.64
CA ILE A 345 -13.88 14.74 23.69
C ILE A 345 -15.02 15.51 24.35
N TYR A 346 -15.43 15.14 25.58
CA TYR A 346 -16.51 15.85 26.27
C TYR A 346 -16.10 17.27 26.63
N THR A 347 -14.88 17.43 27.13
CA THR A 347 -14.31 18.73 27.50
C THR A 347 -14.19 19.63 26.28
N LEU A 348 -13.59 19.13 25.19
CA LEU A 348 -13.37 19.86 23.95
C LEU A 348 -14.68 20.29 23.28
N CYS A 349 -15.66 19.39 23.20
CA CYS A 349 -16.92 19.67 22.52
C CYS A 349 -17.98 20.31 23.44
N GLY A 350 -17.69 20.53 24.73
CA GLY A 350 -18.64 21.05 25.71
C GLY A 350 -19.87 20.14 25.89
N TYR A 351 -19.70 18.83 25.77
CA TYR A 351 -20.79 17.87 25.89
C TYR A 351 -21.12 17.62 27.36
N ARG A 352 -22.41 17.47 27.67
CA ARG A 352 -22.86 17.05 29.00
C ARG A 352 -22.44 15.60 29.28
N GLU A 353 -22.08 15.29 30.51
CA GLU A 353 -21.63 13.95 30.94
C GLU A 353 -22.65 12.82 30.66
N ASP A 354 -23.94 13.16 30.58
CA ASP A 354 -25.05 12.24 30.26
C ASP A 354 -25.21 11.96 28.75
N ARG A 355 -24.53 12.71 27.87
CA ARG A 355 -24.67 12.57 26.41
C ARG A 355 -23.97 11.31 25.90
N MET A 356 -24.72 10.41 25.28
CA MET A 356 -24.11 9.25 24.61
C MET A 356 -23.33 9.67 23.34
N LEU A 357 -22.09 9.18 23.17
CA LEU A 357 -21.29 9.37 21.95
C LEU A 357 -21.62 8.37 20.83
N ARG A 358 -22.82 7.76 20.85
CA ARG A 358 -23.21 6.78 19.82
C ARG A 358 -23.31 7.45 18.46
N GLY A 359 -22.59 6.90 17.47
CA GLY A 359 -22.61 7.40 16.11
C GLY A 359 -21.82 8.69 15.88
N ILE A 360 -20.92 9.06 16.81
CA ILE A 360 -20.06 10.24 16.67
C ILE A 360 -19.20 10.20 15.38
N THR A 361 -18.88 9.01 14.88
CA THR A 361 -18.10 8.79 13.64
C THR A 361 -18.94 8.81 12.36
N ARG A 362 -20.27 8.78 12.42
CA ARG A 362 -21.14 8.70 11.22
C ARG A 362 -20.92 9.85 10.23
N PRO A 363 -20.75 11.11 10.66
CA PRO A 363 -20.52 12.23 9.74
C PRO A 363 -19.22 12.06 8.97
N THR A 364 -18.12 11.68 9.65
CA THR A 364 -16.84 11.44 8.99
C THR A 364 -16.93 10.25 8.03
N THR A 365 -17.61 9.15 8.43
CA THR A 365 -17.84 8.00 7.53
C THR A 365 -18.60 8.39 6.26
N ARG A 366 -19.66 9.19 6.38
CA ARG A 366 -20.41 9.67 5.20
C ARG A 366 -19.54 10.55 4.31
N ILE A 367 -18.84 11.53 4.89
CA ILE A 367 -17.98 12.45 4.12
C ILE A 367 -16.85 11.69 3.42
N THR A 368 -16.23 10.71 4.09
CA THR A 368 -15.27 9.78 3.48
C THR A 368 -15.89 9.09 2.26
N GLY A 369 -17.11 8.54 2.39
CA GLY A 369 -17.83 7.92 1.27
C GLY A 369 -18.11 8.89 0.11
N ASP A 370 -18.46 10.14 0.41
CA ASP A 370 -18.67 11.18 -0.61
C ASP A 370 -17.37 11.52 -1.36
N LEU A 371 -16.24 11.62 -0.64
CA LEU A 371 -14.92 11.86 -1.23
C LEU A 371 -14.46 10.67 -2.09
N GLN A 372 -14.78 9.45 -1.69
CA GLN A 372 -14.53 8.24 -2.46
C GLN A 372 -15.37 8.19 -3.74
N ALA A 373 -16.67 8.49 -3.65
CA ALA A 373 -17.55 8.57 -4.82
C ALA A 373 -17.09 9.65 -5.82
N ALA A 374 -16.53 10.76 -5.31
CA ALA A 374 -15.93 11.83 -6.10
C ALA A 374 -14.52 11.52 -6.63
N ARG A 375 -13.94 10.35 -6.30
CA ARG A 375 -12.57 9.92 -6.65
C ARG A 375 -11.47 10.84 -6.11
N ILE A 376 -11.74 11.55 -5.03
CA ILE A 376 -10.77 12.40 -4.32
C ILE A 376 -9.97 11.57 -3.31
N LEU A 377 -10.58 10.48 -2.83
CA LEU A 377 -9.98 9.58 -1.86
C LEU A 377 -10.15 8.12 -2.33
N PRO A 378 -9.14 7.24 -2.18
CA PRO A 378 -9.27 5.85 -2.61
C PRO A 378 -10.36 5.09 -1.83
N PRO A 379 -11.07 4.14 -2.45
CA PRO A 379 -12.07 3.30 -1.77
C PRO A 379 -11.50 2.48 -0.60
N SER A 380 -10.19 2.19 -0.63
CA SER A 380 -9.48 1.39 0.36
C SER A 380 -8.99 2.17 1.59
N VAL A 381 -9.24 3.48 1.68
CA VAL A 381 -8.76 4.32 2.80
C VAL A 381 -9.36 3.88 4.15
N THR A 382 -8.57 3.98 5.20
CA THR A 382 -9.08 3.78 6.57
C THR A 382 -10.02 4.93 6.97
N PRO A 383 -11.06 4.67 7.79
CA PRO A 383 -11.96 5.73 8.26
C PRO A 383 -11.23 6.80 9.07
N MET A 384 -11.59 8.07 8.86
CA MET A 384 -10.99 9.22 9.56
C MET A 384 -11.08 9.12 11.09
N MET A 385 -12.18 8.60 11.64
CA MET A 385 -12.34 8.38 13.08
C MET A 385 -12.66 6.90 13.35
N LYS A 386 -11.79 6.24 14.11
CA LYS A 386 -11.99 4.86 14.57
C LYS A 386 -12.27 4.85 16.09
N PRO A 387 -13.39 4.26 16.55
CA PRO A 387 -13.67 4.14 17.97
C PRO A 387 -12.77 3.08 18.62
N VAL A 388 -12.26 3.40 19.82
CA VAL A 388 -11.47 2.50 20.68
C VAL A 388 -12.27 2.18 21.94
N TYR A 389 -12.29 0.89 22.31
CA TYR A 389 -12.98 0.37 23.50
C TYR A 389 -11.98 -0.44 24.32
N ILE A 390 -11.84 -0.13 25.61
CA ILE A 390 -10.92 -0.83 26.52
C ILE A 390 -11.58 -2.10 27.13
N ASP A 391 -12.88 -2.32 26.90
CA ASP A 391 -13.65 -3.52 27.29
C ASP A 391 -14.94 -3.61 26.44
N ALA A 392 -15.86 -4.57 26.70
CA ALA A 392 -17.20 -4.63 26.11
C ALA A 392 -18.16 -3.48 26.53
N GLY A 393 -17.60 -2.32 26.90
CA GLY A 393 -18.28 -1.18 27.51
C GLY A 393 -18.46 0.03 26.60
N ALA A 394 -18.48 1.21 27.20
CA ALA A 394 -18.66 2.47 26.48
C ALA A 394 -17.40 2.89 25.70
N LEU A 395 -17.55 3.77 24.69
CA LEU A 395 -16.43 4.35 23.94
C LEU A 395 -15.36 4.93 24.89
N SER A 396 -14.13 4.46 24.75
CA SER A 396 -12.98 4.85 25.58
C SER A 396 -12.16 5.97 24.92
N ALA A 397 -11.96 5.90 23.61
CA ALA A 397 -11.21 6.92 22.85
C ALA A 397 -11.61 6.92 21.36
N ILE A 398 -11.14 7.91 20.61
CA ILE A 398 -11.16 7.94 19.14
C ILE A 398 -9.72 8.00 18.64
N ARG A 399 -9.40 7.17 17.65
CA ARG A 399 -8.11 7.18 16.93
C ARG A 399 -8.31 7.70 15.50
N ILE A 400 -7.34 8.46 15.00
CA ILE A 400 -7.23 8.87 13.59
C ILE A 400 -6.05 8.15 12.91
N PRO A 401 -6.02 8.05 11.57
CA PRO A 401 -4.89 7.42 10.85
C PRO A 401 -3.56 8.17 11.08
N SER A 402 -2.44 7.44 11.13
CA SER A 402 -1.11 8.02 11.41
C SER A 402 -0.70 9.04 10.35
N GLU A 403 -1.02 8.80 9.08
CA GLU A 403 -0.74 9.77 8.02
C GLU A 403 -1.51 11.09 8.21
N VAL A 404 -2.67 11.06 8.88
CA VAL A 404 -3.43 12.28 9.20
C VAL A 404 -2.78 13.05 10.34
N VAL A 405 -2.10 12.37 11.27
CA VAL A 405 -1.27 13.01 12.29
C VAL A 405 -0.16 13.81 11.63
N ASP A 406 0.57 13.19 10.72
CA ASP A 406 1.68 13.85 9.99
C ASP A 406 1.19 15.03 9.15
N ILE A 407 0.04 14.88 8.48
CA ILE A 407 -0.59 15.93 7.66
C ILE A 407 -0.99 17.14 8.51
N LEU A 408 -1.42 16.92 9.75
CA LEU A 408 -1.95 17.96 10.63
C LEU A 408 -0.94 18.46 11.68
N ASP A 409 0.23 17.84 11.79
CA ASP A 409 1.29 18.28 12.71
C ASP A 409 1.89 19.62 12.24
N PRO A 410 1.79 20.70 13.03
CA PRO A 410 2.42 21.98 12.71
C PRO A 410 3.94 21.98 12.87
N ASN A 411 4.54 20.96 13.49
CA ASN A 411 5.97 20.82 13.77
C ASN A 411 6.68 19.73 12.94
N SER A 412 5.96 19.03 12.05
CA SER A 412 6.56 18.01 11.20
C SER A 412 7.57 18.67 10.25
N THR A 413 8.85 18.46 10.54
CA THR A 413 9.94 18.85 9.64
C THR A 413 9.84 17.93 8.42
N PRO A 414 9.73 18.46 7.19
CA PRO A 414 9.73 17.60 6.01
C PRO A 414 11.04 16.80 6.01
N PRO A 415 11.03 15.52 5.58
CA PRO A 415 12.28 14.81 5.34
C PRO A 415 13.15 15.68 4.43
N SER A 416 14.38 15.98 4.85
CA SER A 416 15.35 16.70 4.04
C SER A 416 15.40 16.07 2.66
N PRO A 417 15.07 16.80 1.58
CA PRO A 417 15.29 16.29 0.25
C PRO A 417 16.80 16.21 0.07
N GLY A 418 17.28 15.00 -0.25
CA GLY A 418 18.46 14.92 -1.09
C GLY A 418 18.25 15.83 -2.30
N LEU A 419 19.33 16.47 -2.74
CA LEU A 419 19.39 17.33 -3.91
C LEU A 419 18.93 16.56 -5.17
N ASP A 420 17.63 16.48 -5.39
CA ASP A 420 17.03 15.99 -6.64
C ASP A 420 16.43 17.19 -7.37
N THR A 421 17.20 17.67 -8.35
CA THR A 421 16.87 18.69 -9.34
C THR A 421 15.81 18.23 -10.36
N GLU A 422 14.71 17.59 -9.92
CA GLU A 422 13.64 17.11 -10.81
C GLU A 422 12.22 17.63 -10.47
N ALA A 423 12.05 18.46 -9.43
CA ALA A 423 10.74 18.71 -8.83
C ALA A 423 9.87 19.86 -9.40
N ALA A 424 10.26 20.61 -10.45
CA ALA A 424 9.47 21.79 -10.87
C ALA A 424 8.53 21.57 -12.09
N GLY A 425 8.60 20.42 -12.78
CA GLY A 425 7.61 20.00 -13.79
C GLY A 425 7.14 21.11 -14.75
N LYS A 426 5.83 21.17 -15.04
CA LYS A 426 5.24 22.18 -15.94
C LYS A 426 5.39 23.64 -15.49
N TYR A 427 5.82 23.88 -14.25
CA TYR A 427 5.99 25.22 -13.66
C TYR A 427 7.45 25.69 -13.63
N GLN A 428 8.40 24.88 -14.14
CA GLN A 428 9.82 25.26 -14.25
C GLN A 428 10.06 26.59 -15.00
N PRO A 429 9.37 26.90 -16.13
CA PRO A 429 9.59 28.18 -16.81
C PRO A 429 9.29 29.41 -15.94
N LEU A 430 8.28 29.29 -15.07
CA LEU A 430 7.96 30.34 -14.10
C LEU A 430 9.02 30.44 -13.00
N ALA A 431 9.56 29.31 -12.54
CA ALA A 431 10.66 29.31 -11.57
C ALA A 431 11.90 30.01 -12.13
N ASP A 432 12.27 29.70 -13.38
CA ASP A 432 13.42 30.29 -14.06
C ASP A 432 13.22 31.80 -14.28
N TYR A 433 12.02 32.20 -14.71
CA TYR A 433 11.66 33.61 -14.88
C TYR A 433 11.79 34.39 -13.56
N LEU A 434 11.20 33.87 -12.48
CA LEU A 434 11.24 34.52 -11.16
C LEU A 434 12.68 34.58 -10.60
N ALA A 435 13.47 33.52 -10.78
CA ALA A 435 14.86 33.49 -10.32
C ALA A 435 15.74 34.55 -10.98
N ALA A 436 15.43 34.93 -12.23
CA ALA A 436 16.16 35.93 -13.01
C ALA A 436 15.77 37.40 -12.71
N LEU A 437 14.75 37.65 -11.88
CA LEU A 437 14.32 39.01 -11.54
C LEU A 437 15.22 39.64 -10.47
N ASP A 438 15.74 40.84 -10.73
CA ASP A 438 16.49 41.63 -9.74
C ASP A 438 15.58 42.37 -8.72
N SER A 439 14.26 42.18 -8.77
CA SER A 439 13.30 42.84 -7.88
C SER A 439 12.94 41.99 -6.65
N GLU A 440 12.61 42.68 -5.55
CA GLU A 440 12.14 42.06 -4.29
C GLU A 440 10.67 41.60 -4.36
N SER A 441 9.90 42.17 -5.27
CA SER A 441 8.56 41.70 -5.62
C SER A 441 8.24 41.95 -7.09
N THR A 442 7.25 41.21 -7.60
CA THR A 442 6.65 41.41 -8.91
C THR A 442 5.16 41.06 -8.86
N SER A 443 4.32 41.79 -9.60
CA SER A 443 2.89 41.49 -9.71
C SER A 443 2.59 41.04 -11.13
N MET A 444 1.81 39.96 -11.26
CA MET A 444 1.50 39.34 -12.55
C MET A 444 0.02 38.96 -12.62
N ALA A 445 -0.57 39.08 -13.80
CA ALA A 445 -1.84 38.47 -14.14
C ALA A 445 -1.65 36.96 -14.40
N PHE A 446 -2.69 36.17 -14.17
CA PHE A 446 -2.64 34.72 -14.41
C PHE A 446 -2.35 34.39 -15.87
N GLY A 447 -2.86 35.21 -16.81
CA GLY A 447 -2.53 35.07 -18.23
C GLY A 447 -1.05 35.29 -18.54
N GLU A 448 -0.39 36.25 -17.91
CA GLU A 448 1.06 36.48 -18.08
C GLU A 448 1.88 35.31 -17.53
N ILE A 449 1.40 34.66 -16.48
CA ILE A 449 2.00 33.43 -15.96
C ILE A 449 1.82 32.31 -16.98
N GLU A 450 0.63 32.14 -17.56
CA GLU A 450 0.38 31.13 -18.59
C GLU A 450 1.22 31.35 -19.85
N ASP A 451 1.46 32.61 -20.25
CA ASP A 451 2.34 32.96 -21.36
C ASP A 451 3.79 32.52 -21.09
N ILE A 452 4.27 32.65 -19.85
CA ILE A 452 5.60 32.17 -19.43
C ILE A 452 5.67 30.64 -19.41
N LEU A 453 4.59 29.99 -18.99
CA LEU A 453 4.51 28.53 -18.92
C LEU A 453 4.36 27.88 -20.31
N GLY A 454 3.77 28.60 -21.28
CA GLY A 454 3.32 28.01 -22.55
C GLY A 454 2.17 27.00 -22.37
N ASP A 455 1.52 27.01 -21.20
CA ASP A 455 0.43 26.11 -20.79
C ASP A 455 -0.48 26.83 -19.78
N THR A 456 -1.70 26.33 -19.63
CA THR A 456 -2.69 26.86 -18.68
C THR A 456 -2.34 26.54 -17.23
N LEU A 457 -2.67 27.48 -16.34
CA LEU A 457 -2.63 27.27 -14.91
C LEU A 457 -3.62 26.16 -14.55
N ALA A 458 -3.28 25.35 -13.54
CA ALA A 458 -4.19 24.32 -13.06
C ALA A 458 -5.56 24.95 -12.71
N PRO A 459 -6.69 24.28 -12.99
CA PRO A 459 -8.02 24.82 -12.68
C PRO A 459 -8.16 25.29 -11.22
N SER A 460 -7.44 24.67 -10.30
CA SER A 460 -7.38 25.03 -8.88
C SER A 460 -6.77 26.42 -8.64
N ALA A 461 -5.82 26.88 -9.45
CA ALA A 461 -5.25 28.22 -9.34
C ALA A 461 -6.30 29.32 -9.57
N ARG A 462 -7.32 29.06 -10.41
CA ARG A 462 -8.41 29.99 -10.74
C ARG A 462 -9.63 29.86 -9.82
N LYS A 463 -9.67 28.85 -8.95
CA LYS A 463 -10.85 28.55 -8.11
C LYS A 463 -10.57 28.55 -6.62
N HIS A 464 -9.31 28.31 -6.23
CA HIS A 464 -8.94 28.04 -4.85
C HIS A 464 -7.75 28.91 -4.45
N LEU A 465 -8.05 29.98 -3.69
CA LEU A 465 -7.02 30.87 -3.13
C LEU A 465 -5.90 30.12 -2.37
N PRO A 466 -6.16 29.06 -1.57
CA PRO A 466 -5.11 28.29 -0.90
C PRO A 466 -4.11 27.59 -1.85
N TYR A 467 -4.49 27.36 -3.11
CA TYR A 467 -3.60 26.75 -4.10
C TYR A 467 -2.33 27.59 -4.31
N TRP A 468 -2.44 28.91 -4.25
CA TRP A 468 -1.29 29.82 -4.41
C TRP A 468 -0.35 29.84 -3.21
N TYR A 469 -0.85 29.47 -2.03
CA TYR A 469 -0.10 29.55 -0.77
C TYR A 469 0.43 28.20 -0.29
N SER A 470 0.01 27.10 -0.91
CA SER A 470 0.46 25.76 -0.54
C SER A 470 1.87 25.49 -1.07
N PRO A 471 2.86 25.18 -0.22
CA PRO A 471 4.21 24.80 -0.65
C PRO A 471 4.28 23.36 -1.19
N GLN A 472 3.18 22.61 -1.15
CA GLN A 472 3.16 21.18 -1.46
C GLN A 472 2.73 20.86 -2.88
N ASN A 473 2.03 21.79 -3.56
CA ASN A 473 1.65 21.61 -4.96
C ASN A 473 2.77 22.07 -5.92
N SER A 474 2.68 21.64 -7.18
CA SER A 474 3.74 21.88 -8.17
C SER A 474 4.01 23.36 -8.43
N LEU A 475 2.99 24.24 -8.40
CA LEU A 475 3.16 25.68 -8.56
C LEU A 475 3.90 26.29 -7.36
N GLY A 476 3.47 25.94 -6.15
CA GLY A 476 4.09 26.40 -4.91
C GLY A 476 5.53 25.93 -4.73
N LYS A 477 5.83 24.69 -5.16
CA LYS A 477 7.20 24.15 -5.21
C LYS A 477 8.09 24.93 -6.19
N ALA A 478 7.61 25.20 -7.40
CA ALA A 478 8.35 25.97 -8.41
C ALA A 478 8.60 27.43 -7.99
N VAL A 479 7.60 28.10 -7.41
CA VAL A 479 7.76 29.46 -6.88
C VAL A 479 8.73 29.48 -5.69
N ALA A 480 8.68 28.45 -4.83
CA ALA A 480 9.60 28.30 -3.71
C ALA A 480 11.04 28.04 -4.15
N SER A 481 11.26 27.22 -5.19
CA SER A 481 12.61 26.95 -5.71
C SER A 481 13.28 28.18 -6.31
N ALA A 482 12.49 29.14 -6.80
CA ALA A 482 12.99 30.44 -7.26
C ALA A 482 13.30 31.43 -6.11
N GLY A 483 13.04 31.07 -4.85
CA GLY A 483 13.21 31.95 -3.69
C GLY A 483 12.05 32.94 -3.48
N PHE A 484 10.88 32.70 -4.09
CA PHE A 484 9.71 33.57 -3.97
C PHE A 484 8.57 32.88 -3.19
N LYS A 485 7.55 33.67 -2.83
CA LYS A 485 6.24 33.18 -2.37
C LYS A 485 5.14 34.06 -2.95
N ALA A 486 3.98 33.47 -3.20
CA ALA A 486 2.80 34.23 -3.60
C ALA A 486 2.26 35.05 -2.40
N ARG A 487 1.75 36.24 -2.70
CA ARG A 487 1.12 37.20 -1.79
C ARG A 487 0.00 37.91 -2.55
N GLY A 488 -1.03 38.34 -1.82
CA GLY A 488 -2.05 39.25 -2.38
C GLY A 488 -2.78 38.72 -3.63
N VAL A 489 -3.02 37.41 -3.69
CA VAL A 489 -3.70 36.77 -4.83
C VAL A 489 -5.15 37.19 -4.84
N ARG A 490 -5.64 37.62 -6.01
CA ARG A 490 -7.03 38.03 -6.24
C ARG A 490 -7.59 37.16 -7.36
N ILE A 491 -8.50 36.25 -7.00
CA ILE A 491 -9.09 35.30 -7.95
C ILE A 491 -10.05 36.01 -8.91
N GLU A 492 -10.75 37.04 -8.46
CA GLU A 492 -11.74 37.77 -9.25
C GLU A 492 -11.11 38.63 -10.34
N THR A 493 -9.90 39.14 -10.09
CA THR A 493 -9.12 39.93 -11.06
C THR A 493 -7.98 39.13 -11.68
N GLU A 494 -7.82 37.86 -11.27
CA GLU A 494 -6.80 36.93 -11.71
C GLU A 494 -5.38 37.49 -11.64
N THR A 495 -5.03 38.06 -10.49
CA THR A 495 -3.70 38.65 -10.24
C THR A 495 -3.04 38.06 -9.00
N VAL A 496 -1.71 38.01 -8.99
CA VAL A 496 -0.87 37.57 -7.87
C VAL A 496 0.38 38.42 -7.77
N GLU A 497 0.81 38.70 -6.55
CA GLU A 497 2.12 39.29 -6.27
C GLU A 497 3.08 38.18 -5.80
N PHE A 498 4.25 38.06 -6.41
CA PHE A 498 5.34 37.24 -5.92
C PHE A 498 6.32 38.12 -5.14
N VAL A 499 6.67 37.71 -3.92
CA VAL A 499 7.63 38.43 -3.06
C VAL A 499 8.78 37.50 -2.70
N ARG A 500 10.02 38.01 -2.66
CA ARG A 500 11.19 37.23 -2.23
C ARG A 500 11.01 36.74 -0.80
N ARG A 501 11.47 35.53 -0.53
CA ARG A 501 11.52 34.98 0.82
C ARG A 501 12.71 35.62 1.53
N SER A 502 12.42 36.38 2.58
CA SER A 502 13.38 36.92 3.54
C SER A 502 14.04 35.82 4.35
#